data_AF-A0A7M3ZED6-F1
#
_entry.id   AF-A0A7M3ZED6-F1
#
_cell.length_a   1.000
_cell.length_b   1.000
_cell.length_c   1.000
_cell.angle_alpha   90.00
_cell.angle_beta   90.00
_cell.angle_gamma   90.00
#
_symmetry.space_group_name_H-M   'P 1'
#
loop_
_entity.id
_entity.type
_entity.pdbx_description
1 polymer ?
#
loop_
_entity_poly.entity_id
_entity_poly.type
_entity_poly.pdbx_seq_one_letter_code
_entity_poly.pdbx_strand_id
1 'polypeptide(L)'
;KRRDVSHIAVSQGGLFHDAVHGRSERFKRVRVEKDRQENNLPRFHVKLKNGRTTIDVTVRAVARAYWDFHQPTRGGVWSHLTYNEYPLEVESLTITDEHGVRREAMYDWIRGNAEHSWGLLH
;
A
#
# COMPACT_ATOMS: atom_id res chain seq x y z
N LYS A 1 22.36 17.62 -4.04
CA LYS A 1 21.80 16.36 -4.62
C LYS A 1 21.45 15.44 -3.44
N ARG A 2 20.25 15.56 -2.85
CA ARG A 2 19.83 14.76 -1.69
C ARG A 2 19.74 13.30 -2.12
N ARG A 3 20.45 12.42 -1.43
CA ARG A 3 20.32 10.97 -1.60
C ARG A 3 18.88 10.60 -1.29
N ASP A 4 18.21 9.95 -2.22
CA ASP A 4 16.95 9.25 -1.95
C ASP A 4 17.33 8.12 -0.98
N VAL A 5 17.13 8.37 0.32
CA VAL A 5 17.36 7.35 1.33
C VAL A 5 16.27 6.32 1.11
N SER A 6 16.66 5.11 0.73
CA SER A 6 15.76 3.98 0.54
C SER A 6 14.78 3.89 1.71
N HIS A 7 13.49 4.05 1.45
CA HIS A 7 12.44 3.85 2.44
C HIS A 7 12.36 2.35 2.74
N ILE A 8 12.80 1.93 3.92
CA ILE A 8 12.74 0.53 4.37
C ILE A 8 11.43 0.36 5.14
N ALA A 9 10.57 -0.55 4.67
CA ALA A 9 9.33 -0.88 5.38
C ALA A 9 9.67 -1.53 6.74
N VAL A 10 9.03 -1.06 7.81
CA VAL A 10 9.23 -1.58 9.18
C VAL A 10 8.84 -3.06 9.29
N SER A 11 7.84 -3.49 8.52
CA SER A 11 7.48 -4.90 8.35
C SER A 11 6.79 -5.10 7.01
N GLN A 12 7.09 -6.19 6.31
CA GLN A 12 6.36 -6.60 5.12
C GLN A 12 5.43 -7.77 5.45
N GLY A 13 4.13 -7.54 5.29
CA GLY A 13 3.11 -8.55 5.53
C GLY A 13 1.79 -8.15 4.87
N GLY A 14 1.00 -9.14 4.46
CA GLY A 14 -0.32 -8.93 3.88
C GLY A 14 -1.37 -9.70 4.66
N LEU A 15 -2.60 -9.17 4.67
CA LEU A 15 -3.78 -9.85 5.17
C LEU A 15 -4.87 -9.72 4.10
N PHE A 16 -5.49 -10.84 3.74
CA PHE A 16 -6.65 -10.89 2.86
C PHE A 16 -7.80 -11.55 3.60
N HIS A 17 -8.95 -10.88 3.65
CA HIS A 17 -10.18 -11.47 4.15
C HIS A 17 -11.05 -11.84 2.95
N ASP A 18 -11.24 -13.14 2.75
CA ASP A 18 -12.05 -13.71 1.68
C ASP A 18 -13.44 -14.03 2.21
N ALA A 19 -14.37 -13.08 2.03
CA ALA A 19 -15.75 -13.25 2.45
C ALA A 19 -16.48 -14.35 1.65
N VAL A 20 -16.11 -14.57 0.38
CA VAL A 20 -16.75 -15.59 -0.48
C VAL A 20 -16.53 -16.99 0.06
N HIS A 21 -15.33 -17.26 0.57
CA HIS A 21 -14.96 -18.56 1.14
C HIS A 21 -14.85 -18.56 2.67
N GLY A 22 -15.28 -17.48 3.34
CA GLY A 22 -15.32 -17.38 4.80
C GLY A 22 -13.97 -17.55 5.49
N ARG A 23 -12.88 -17.03 4.93
CA ARG A 23 -11.52 -17.25 5.46
C ARG A 23 -10.65 -16.00 5.48
N SER A 24 -9.62 -16.02 6.31
CA SER A 24 -8.58 -14.98 6.35
C SER A 24 -7.21 -15.58 6.08
N GLU A 25 -6.42 -14.93 5.24
CA GLU A 25 -5.12 -15.39 4.80
C GLU A 25 -4.04 -14.38 5.09
N ARG A 26 -2.92 -14.84 5.66
CA ARG A 26 -1.73 -14.03 5.89
C ARG A 26 -0.69 -14.32 4.81
N PHE A 27 -0.01 -13.26 4.36
CA PHE A 27 1.03 -13.34 3.34
C PHE A 27 2.36 -12.92 3.95
N LYS A 28 3.33 -13.85 3.94
CA LYS A 28 4.71 -13.58 4.36
C LYS A 28 5.57 -13.03 3.21
N ARG A 29 5.16 -13.25 1.96
CA ARG A 29 5.86 -12.75 0.77
C ARG A 29 5.02 -11.66 0.14
N VAL A 30 5.45 -10.42 0.34
CA VAL A 30 4.82 -9.22 -0.20
C VAL A 30 5.86 -8.46 -1.01
N ARG A 31 5.53 -8.16 -2.26
CA ARG A 31 6.33 -7.28 -3.12
C ARG A 31 5.48 -6.08 -3.46
N VAL A 32 5.98 -4.89 -3.19
CA VAL A 32 5.37 -3.62 -3.58
C VAL A 32 6.38 -2.90 -4.45
N GLU A 33 6.03 -2.68 -5.70
CA GLU A 33 6.77 -1.81 -6.62
C GLU A 33 5.97 -0.54 -6.83
N LYS A 34 6.69 0.54 -7.12
CA LYS A 34 6.12 1.86 -7.31
C LYS A 34 6.69 2.47 -8.57
N ASP A 35 5.78 2.94 -9.42
CA ASP A 35 6.08 3.78 -10.57
C ASP A 35 5.48 5.17 -10.37
N ARG A 36 5.88 6.09 -11.25
CA ARG A 36 5.38 7.47 -11.28
C ARG A 36 4.49 7.65 -12.50
N GLN A 37 3.25 8.07 -12.27
CA GLN A 37 2.32 8.47 -13.33
C GLN A 37 2.74 9.82 -13.95
N GLU A 38 2.13 10.20 -15.08
CA GLU A 38 2.36 11.49 -15.75
C GLU A 38 2.07 12.69 -14.84
N ASN A 39 1.04 12.58 -13.99
CA ASN A 39 0.66 13.60 -13.00
C ASN A 39 1.52 13.58 -11.72
N ASN A 40 2.64 12.84 -11.72
CA ASN A 40 3.55 12.64 -10.60
C ASN A 40 2.98 11.89 -9.38
N LEU A 41 1.75 11.38 -9.44
CA LEU A 41 1.21 10.52 -8.40
C LEU A 41 1.76 9.09 -8.53
N PRO A 42 1.86 8.33 -7.42
CA PRO A 42 2.36 6.97 -7.47
C PRO A 42 1.36 6.03 -8.16
N ARG A 43 1.89 5.07 -8.90
CA ARG A 43 1.21 3.81 -9.25
C ARG A 43 1.90 2.69 -8.49
N PHE A 44 1.14 1.77 -7.93
CA PHE A 44 1.67 0.65 -7.16
C PHE A 44 1.35 -0.67 -7.84
N HIS A 45 2.35 -1.54 -7.91
CA HIS A 45 2.20 -2.94 -8.30
C HIS A 45 2.46 -3.80 -7.07
N VAL A 46 1.40 -4.43 -6.57
CA VAL A 46 1.45 -5.21 -5.34
C VAL A 46 1.23 -6.68 -5.66
N LYS A 47 2.16 -7.53 -5.21
CA LYS A 47 2.07 -8.98 -5.30
C LYS A 47 2.14 -9.59 -3.91
N LEU A 48 1.11 -10.34 -3.55
CA LEU A 48 1.01 -11.10 -2.31
C LEU A 48 1.01 -12.59 -2.66
N LYS A 49 1.84 -13.38 -1.97
CA LYS A 49 1.85 -14.84 -2.14
C LYS A 49 2.00 -15.60 -0.84
N ASN A 50 1.17 -16.62 -0.64
CA ASN A 50 1.35 -17.66 0.37
C ASN A 50 1.36 -19.05 -0.30
N GLY A 51 1.17 -20.13 0.46
CA GLY A 51 1.17 -21.50 -0.08
C GLY A 51 -0.07 -21.88 -0.90
N ARG A 52 -1.13 -21.05 -0.86
CA ARG A 52 -2.46 -21.33 -1.40
C ARG A 52 -2.90 -20.27 -2.41
N THR A 53 -2.77 -19.01 -2.03
CA THR A 53 -3.33 -17.86 -2.73
C THR A 53 -2.22 -16.94 -3.24
N THR A 54 -2.40 -16.45 -4.46
CA THR A 54 -1.61 -15.35 -5.04
C THR A 54 -2.55 -14.20 -5.38
N ILE A 55 -2.18 -12.99 -4.98
CA ILE A 55 -2.91 -11.76 -5.30
C ILE A 55 -1.94 -10.84 -6.03
N ASP A 56 -2.32 -10.46 -7.24
CA ASP A 56 -1.65 -9.44 -8.04
C ASP A 56 -2.63 -8.28 -8.20
N VAL A 57 -2.22 -7.07 -7.78
CA VAL A 57 -3.06 -5.87 -7.91
C VAL A 57 -2.22 -4.71 -8.40
N THR A 58 -2.74 -3.99 -9.40
CA THR A 58 -2.19 -2.71 -9.86
C THR A 58 -3.19 -1.62 -9.51
N VAL A 59 -2.71 -0.60 -8.81
CA VAL A 59 -3.52 0.52 -8.34
C VAL A 59 -2.81 1.83 -8.62
N ARG A 60 -3.58 2.86 -8.99
CA ARG A 60 -3.07 4.20 -9.24
C ARG A 60 -3.65 5.18 -8.23
N ALA A 61 -2.81 6.06 -7.69
CA ALA A 61 -3.29 7.16 -6.87
C ALA A 61 -3.98 8.22 -7.75
N VAL A 62 -5.15 8.67 -7.33
CA VAL A 62 -5.91 9.73 -8.03
C VAL A 62 -5.74 11.10 -7.39
N ALA A 63 -5.38 11.12 -6.11
CA ALA A 63 -5.09 12.32 -5.34
C ALA A 63 -4.01 12.02 -4.28
N ARG A 64 -3.58 13.07 -3.57
CA ARG A 64 -2.67 12.97 -2.43
C ARG A 64 -3.14 13.92 -1.34
N ALA A 65 -3.36 13.40 -0.15
CA ALA A 65 -3.38 14.20 1.06
C ALA A 65 -2.00 14.15 1.73
N TYR A 66 -1.52 15.29 2.20
CA TYR A 66 -0.18 15.49 2.73
C TYR A 66 -0.25 16.26 4.03
N TRP A 67 0.37 15.69 5.07
CA TRP A 67 0.55 16.36 6.36
C TRP A 67 2.01 16.32 6.76
N ASP A 68 2.47 17.44 7.32
CA ASP A 68 3.82 17.63 7.78
C ASP A 68 3.78 18.25 9.17
N PHE A 69 4.21 17.47 10.16
CA PHE A 69 4.15 17.81 11.57
C PHE A 69 5.54 18.23 12.05
N HIS A 70 5.64 19.49 12.46
CA HIS A 70 6.84 20.06 13.08
C HIS A 70 6.47 20.53 14.48
N GLN A 71 6.82 19.74 15.49
CA GLN A 71 6.48 20.07 16.88
C GLN A 71 7.73 20.20 17.73
N PRO A 72 7.97 21.36 18.36
CA PRO A 72 9.02 21.48 19.37
C PRO A 72 8.65 20.64 20.59
N THR A 73 9.57 19.81 21.07
CA THR A 73 9.41 19.05 22.30
C THR A 73 10.31 19.60 23.41
N ARG A 74 10.08 19.16 24.66
CA ARG A 74 10.89 19.63 25.81
C ARG A 74 12.36 19.25 25.61
N GLY A 75 13.26 20.21 25.87
CA GLY A 75 14.71 19.98 25.76
C GLY A 75 15.32 20.29 24.39
N GLY A 76 14.61 20.99 23.51
CA GLY A 76 15.14 21.44 22.22
C GLY A 76 15.18 20.36 21.13
N VAL A 77 14.53 19.22 21.38
CA VAL A 77 14.31 18.17 20.38
C VAL A 77 13.10 18.57 19.51
N TRP A 78 13.16 18.24 18.22
CA TRP A 78 12.05 18.47 17.30
C TRP A 78 11.48 17.14 16.82
N SER A 79 10.18 17.00 16.95
CA SER A 79 9.43 15.93 16.28
C SER A 79 9.17 16.37 14.84
N HIS A 80 9.56 15.52 13.89
CA HIS A 80 9.24 15.64 12.47
C HIS A 80 8.48 14.38 12.07
N LEU A 81 7.24 14.52 11.60
CA LEU A 81 6.52 13.41 10.98
C LEU A 81 5.89 13.90 9.69
N THR A 82 6.13 13.18 8.60
CA THR A 82 5.36 13.35 7.37
C THR A 82 4.42 12.17 7.21
N TYR A 83 3.16 12.44 6.90
CA TYR A 83 2.12 11.45 6.64
C TYR A 83 1.47 11.75 5.28
N ASN A 84 1.32 10.72 4.44
CA ASN A 84 0.69 10.81 3.14
C ASN A 84 -0.41 9.78 3.02
N GLU A 85 -1.49 10.19 2.39
CA GLU A 85 -2.61 9.34 2.06
C GLU A 85 -2.93 9.48 0.57
N TYR A 86 -3.22 8.36 -0.07
CA TYR A 86 -3.45 8.28 -1.51
C TYR A 86 -4.74 7.49 -1.75
N PRO A 87 -5.86 8.16 -2.06
CA PRO A 87 -7.02 7.49 -2.62
C PRO A 87 -6.63 6.77 -3.91
N LEU A 88 -7.02 5.51 -4.02
CA LEU A 88 -6.60 4.63 -5.11
C LEU A 88 -7.78 4.22 -6.00
N GLU A 89 -7.49 4.15 -7.30
CA GLU A 89 -8.29 3.40 -8.26
C GLU A 89 -7.56 2.11 -8.65
N VAL A 90 -8.32 1.03 -8.82
CA VAL A 90 -7.80 -0.27 -9.22
C VAL A 90 -7.76 -0.34 -10.74
N GLU A 91 -6.56 -0.54 -11.30
CA GLU A 91 -6.36 -0.76 -12.74
C GLU A 91 -6.48 -2.24 -13.08
N SER A 92 -6.02 -3.13 -12.18
CA SER A 92 -6.19 -4.58 -12.31
C SER A 92 -6.17 -5.27 -10.96
N LEU A 93 -6.96 -6.34 -10.83
CA LEU A 93 -6.93 -7.24 -9.68
C LEU A 93 -7.00 -8.68 -10.18
N THR A 94 -6.11 -9.53 -9.72
CA THR A 94 -6.18 -10.98 -9.96
C THR A 94 -5.91 -11.70 -8.66
N ILE A 95 -6.88 -12.50 -8.22
CA ILE A 95 -6.77 -13.39 -7.06
C ILE A 95 -6.85 -14.81 -7.59
N THR A 96 -5.79 -15.58 -7.39
CA THR A 96 -5.72 -16.99 -7.80
C THR A 96 -5.57 -17.85 -6.56
N ASP A 97 -6.51 -18.78 -6.39
CA ASP A 97 -6.53 -19.77 -5.32
C ASP A 97 -7.04 -21.12 -5.86
N GLU A 98 -7.24 -22.11 -5.00
CA GLU A 98 -7.73 -23.44 -5.38
C GLU A 98 -9.19 -23.47 -5.87
N HIS A 99 -9.97 -22.40 -5.65
CA HIS A 99 -11.33 -22.26 -6.19
C HIS A 99 -11.34 -21.60 -7.58
N GLY A 100 -10.20 -21.09 -8.05
CA GLY A 100 -10.01 -20.56 -9.40
C GLY A 100 -9.41 -19.17 -9.41
N VAL A 101 -9.82 -18.37 -10.40
CA VAL A 101 -9.31 -17.02 -10.64
C VAL A 101 -10.43 -16.00 -10.52
N ARG A 102 -10.25 -15.00 -9.66
CA ARG A 102 -11.13 -13.84 -9.53
C ARG A 102 -10.44 -12.59 -10.09
N ARG A 103 -11.18 -11.79 -10.86
CA ARG A 103 -10.69 -10.57 -11.51
C ARG A 103 -11.46 -9.33 -11.04
N GLU A 104 -10.93 -8.14 -11.28
CA GLU A 104 -11.59 -6.87 -10.94
C GLU A 104 -13.02 -6.78 -11.48
N ALA A 105 -13.26 -7.27 -12.71
CA ALA A 105 -14.58 -7.27 -13.34
C ALA A 105 -15.64 -8.14 -12.63
N MET A 106 -15.26 -8.97 -11.66
CA MET A 106 -16.18 -9.80 -10.86
C MET A 106 -16.71 -9.07 -9.62
N TYR A 107 -16.35 -7.80 -9.43
CA TYR A 107 -16.77 -6.98 -8.29
C TYR A 107 -17.52 -5.75 -8.78
N ASP A 108 -18.65 -5.43 -8.16
CA ASP A 108 -19.46 -4.24 -8.51
C ASP A 108 -18.68 -2.95 -8.28
N TRP A 109 -17.83 -2.92 -7.25
CA TRP A 109 -16.98 -1.79 -6.93
C TRP A 109 -15.73 -2.25 -6.18
N ILE A 110 -14.64 -1.50 -6.37
CA ILE A 110 -13.40 -1.69 -5.64
C ILE A 110 -12.87 -0.32 -5.24
N ARG A 111 -12.46 -0.18 -3.98
CA ARG A 111 -11.86 1.04 -3.43
C ARG A 111 -10.58 0.68 -2.72
N GLY A 112 -9.63 1.61 -2.70
CA GLY A 112 -8.37 1.43 -2.01
C GLY A 112 -7.84 2.74 -1.47
N ASN A 113 -6.99 2.61 -0.46
CA ASN A 113 -6.18 3.69 0.09
C ASN A 113 -4.75 3.18 0.25
N ALA A 114 -3.77 4.03 -0.01
CA ALA A 114 -2.39 3.78 0.40
C ALA A 114 -1.93 4.87 1.35
N GLU A 115 -1.24 4.46 2.41
CA GLU A 115 -0.71 5.36 3.42
C GLU A 115 0.80 5.18 3.50
N HIS A 116 1.52 6.29 3.67
CA HIS A 116 2.95 6.28 3.86
C HIS A 116 3.39 7.39 4.80
N SER A 117 4.04 7.00 5.89
CA SER A 117 4.55 7.91 6.90
C SER A 117 6.02 7.66 7.20
N TRP A 118 6.76 8.73 7.42
CA TRP A 118 8.14 8.66 7.88
C TRP A 118 8.47 9.85 8.77
N GLY A 119 9.45 9.67 9.64
CA GLY A 119 9.85 10.69 10.60
C GLY A 119 10.11 10.11 11.98
N LEU A 120 10.37 11.00 12.93
CA LEU A 120 10.61 10.72 14.34
C LEU A 120 9.66 11.58 15.16
N LEU A 121 8.83 10.92 15.96
CA LEU A 121 8.08 11.55 17.03
C LEU A 121 8.82 11.27 18.34
N HIS A 122 9.09 12.34 19.09
CA HIS A 122 9.67 12.35 20.43
C HIS A 122 8.63 12.79 21.46
#